data_AF-A0A957SL65-F1
#
_entry.id   AF-A0A957SL65-F1
#
_cell.length_a   1.000
_cell.length_b   1.000
_cell.length_c   1.000
_cell.angle_alpha   90.00
_cell.angle_beta   90.00
_cell.angle_gamma   90.00
#
_symmetry.space_group_name_H-M   'P 1'
#
loop_
_entity.id
_entity.type
_entity.pdbx_description
1 polymer ?
#
loop_
_entity_poly.entity_id
_entity_poly.type
_entity_poly.pdbx_seq_one_letter_code
_entity_poly.pdbx_strand_id
1 'polypeptide(L)'
;MTETTNSTTSTGEDRLSVATQRQLMWWRFKKHKIAVISLWIVIIFYIVVLGAEFLSTSDPTKGRSARAVVPPQPIFTFDHGAFRLHVCGIKGERDSYTLQKTYKTDCTQKIDLIFFAHGFAY
;
A
#
# COMPACT_ATOMS: atom_id res chain seq x y z
N MET A 1 -55.41 -43.60 29.24
CA MET A 1 -54.08 -43.33 29.83
C MET A 1 -53.07 -43.35 28.70
N THR A 2 -52.74 -42.19 28.13
CA THR A 2 -51.51 -41.92 27.34
C THR A 2 -51.48 -40.42 27.04
N GLU A 3 -50.80 -39.64 27.89
CA GLU A 3 -50.35 -38.29 27.54
C GLU A 3 -49.12 -38.40 26.64
N THR A 4 -49.25 -37.94 25.40
CA THR A 4 -48.10 -37.70 24.52
C THR A 4 -47.49 -36.34 24.89
N THR A 5 -46.39 -36.36 25.64
CA THR A 5 -45.61 -35.17 25.97
C THR A 5 -44.76 -34.76 24.77
N ASN A 6 -45.10 -33.62 24.16
CA ASN A 6 -44.30 -32.97 23.12
C ASN A 6 -42.95 -32.52 23.69
N SER A 7 -41.87 -33.23 23.34
CA SER A 7 -40.48 -32.83 23.61
C SER A 7 -39.84 -32.28 22.34
N THR A 8 -40.13 -31.03 21.96
CA THR A 8 -39.54 -30.44 20.73
C THR A 8 -39.04 -28.99 20.89
N THR A 9 -38.78 -28.52 22.11
CA THR A 9 -38.29 -27.14 22.31
C THR A 9 -37.39 -27.01 23.54
N SER A 10 -36.15 -27.52 23.52
CA SER A 10 -35.16 -27.17 24.57
C SER A 10 -33.69 -27.06 24.13
N THR A 11 -33.32 -27.47 22.91
CA THR A 11 -31.91 -27.50 22.48
C THR A 11 -31.26 -26.10 22.33
N GLY A 12 -32.07 -25.04 22.24
CA GLY A 12 -31.60 -23.66 22.09
C GLY A 12 -31.19 -22.99 23.40
N GLU A 13 -31.82 -23.37 24.52
CA GLU A 13 -31.65 -22.71 25.82
C GLU A 13 -30.45 -23.28 26.60
N ASP A 14 -30.18 -24.58 26.47
CA ASP A 14 -29.04 -25.25 27.13
C ASP A 14 -27.67 -24.73 26.64
N ARG A 15 -27.59 -24.28 25.39
CA ARG A 15 -26.35 -23.74 24.79
C ARG A 15 -26.03 -22.32 25.25
N LEU A 16 -27.02 -21.59 25.76
CA LEU A 16 -26.85 -20.24 26.29
C LEU A 16 -26.27 -20.27 27.72
N SER A 17 -26.62 -21.29 28.53
CA SER A 17 -26.21 -21.41 29.94
C SER A 17 -24.75 -21.82 30.15
N VAL A 18 -24.07 -22.38 29.14
CA VAL A 18 -22.65 -22.80 29.20
C VAL A 18 -21.73 -21.85 28.42
N ALA A 19 -22.30 -20.86 27.74
CA ALA A 19 -21.52 -20.00 26.85
C ALA A 19 -20.67 -18.99 27.64
N THR A 20 -19.38 -18.91 27.29
CA THR A 20 -18.46 -17.94 27.88
C THR A 20 -18.90 -16.52 27.51
N GLN A 21 -18.72 -15.53 28.40
CA GLN A 21 -19.14 -14.12 28.19
C GLN A 21 -18.73 -13.54 26.81
N ARG A 22 -17.58 -13.96 26.28
CA ARG A 22 -17.08 -13.59 24.94
C ARG A 22 -17.96 -14.12 23.79
N GLN A 23 -18.52 -15.31 23.93
CA GLN A 23 -19.43 -15.92 22.95
C GLN A 23 -20.76 -15.17 22.89
N LEU A 24 -21.33 -14.78 24.05
CA LEU A 24 -22.53 -13.96 24.09
C LEU A 24 -22.33 -12.60 23.41
N MET A 25 -21.18 -11.94 23.66
CA MET A 25 -20.84 -10.70 22.97
C MET A 25 -20.72 -10.89 21.46
N TRP A 26 -20.06 -11.96 21.00
CA TRP A 26 -19.89 -12.23 19.57
C TRP A 26 -21.22 -12.51 18.85
N TRP A 27 -22.14 -13.25 19.48
CA TRP A 27 -23.47 -13.50 18.92
C TRP A 27 -24.30 -12.23 18.80
N ARG A 28 -24.24 -11.35 19.81
CA ARG A 28 -24.92 -10.05 19.78
C ARG A 28 -24.30 -9.12 18.74
N PHE A 29 -22.97 -9.13 18.59
CA PHE A 29 -22.25 -8.39 17.57
C PHE A 29 -22.63 -8.85 16.15
N LYS A 30 -22.68 -10.17 15.90
CA LYS A 30 -23.08 -10.73 14.59
C LYS A 30 -24.53 -10.43 14.19
N LYS A 31 -25.43 -10.13 15.13
CA LYS A 31 -26.80 -9.68 14.79
C LYS A 31 -26.83 -8.31 14.10
N HIS A 32 -25.84 -7.45 14.34
CA HIS A 32 -25.80 -6.12 13.75
C HIS A 32 -25.04 -6.13 12.42
N LYS A 33 -25.77 -6.02 11.30
CA LYS A 33 -25.20 -6.00 9.94
C LYS A 33 -24.11 -4.91 9.76
N ILE A 34 -24.32 -3.72 10.31
CA ILE A 34 -23.35 -2.61 10.23
C ILE A 34 -22.05 -2.96 10.96
N ALA A 35 -22.14 -3.58 12.12
CA ALA A 35 -20.98 -3.96 12.92
C ALA A 35 -20.12 -5.02 12.19
N VAL A 36 -20.76 -5.99 11.53
CA VAL A 36 -20.08 -7.01 10.73
C VAL A 36 -19.40 -6.41 9.50
N ILE A 37 -20.04 -5.45 8.81
CA ILE A 37 -19.43 -4.76 7.67
C ILE A 37 -18.19 -3.97 8.11
N SER A 38 -18.29 -3.23 9.23
CA SER A 38 -17.16 -2.49 9.77
C SER A 38 -15.99 -3.40 10.13
N LEU A 39 -16.25 -4.56 10.72
CA LEU A 39 -15.21 -5.56 10.99
C LEU A 39 -14.49 -6.00 9.71
N TRP A 40 -15.23 -6.27 8.63
CA TRP A 40 -14.64 -6.65 7.35
C TRP A 40 -13.77 -5.55 6.75
N ILE A 41 -14.21 -4.29 6.81
CA ILE A 41 -13.41 -3.14 6.35
C ILE A 41 -12.09 -3.07 7.10
N VAL A 42 -12.12 -3.22 8.43
CA VAL A 42 -10.91 -3.22 9.26
C VAL A 42 -9.99 -4.38 8.88
N ILE A 43 -10.52 -5.58 8.67
CA ILE A 43 -9.73 -6.75 8.22
C ILE A 43 -9.03 -6.45 6.89
N ILE A 44 -9.74 -5.84 5.92
CA ILE A 44 -9.16 -5.49 4.63
C ILE A 44 -8.00 -4.49 4.81
N PHE A 45 -8.15 -3.47 5.66
CA PHE A 45 -7.04 -2.56 5.94
C PHE A 45 -5.83 -3.25 6.55
N TYR A 46 -6.03 -4.19 7.49
CA TYR A 46 -4.92 -4.98 8.03
C TYR A 46 -4.24 -5.85 6.96
N ILE A 47 -5.00 -6.44 6.04
CA ILE A 47 -4.43 -7.21 4.91
C ILE A 47 -3.58 -6.29 4.02
N VAL A 48 -4.06 -5.09 3.71
CA VAL A 48 -3.31 -4.08 2.93
C VAL A 48 -2.02 -3.68 3.64
N VAL A 49 -2.05 -3.49 4.96
CA VAL A 49 -0.85 -3.16 5.76
C VAL A 49 0.17 -4.29 5.75
N LEU A 50 -0.27 -5.55 5.87
CA LEU A 50 0.63 -6.71 5.76
C LEU A 50 1.25 -6.83 4.36
N GLY A 51 0.52 -6.44 3.32
CA GLY A 51 1.01 -6.36 1.94
C GLY A 51 1.68 -5.03 1.58
N ALA A 52 1.94 -4.13 2.54
CA ALA A 52 2.34 -2.76 2.23
C ALA A 52 3.69 -2.68 1.49
N GLU A 53 4.65 -3.57 1.78
CA GLU A 53 5.94 -3.57 1.09
C GLU A 53 5.80 -3.99 -0.38
N PHE A 54 4.88 -4.90 -0.68
CA PHE A 54 4.57 -5.29 -2.06
C PHE A 54 3.78 -4.19 -2.81
N LEU A 55 2.86 -3.51 -2.11
CA LEU A 55 2.07 -2.43 -2.71
C LEU A 55 2.86 -1.11 -2.82
N SER A 56 3.97 -0.95 -2.09
CA SER A 56 4.74 0.28 -2.12
C SER A 56 5.50 0.43 -3.44
N THR A 57 5.27 1.54 -4.14
CA THR A 57 6.00 1.89 -5.37
C THR A 57 7.38 2.51 -5.10
N SER A 58 7.68 2.88 -3.85
CA SER A 58 8.91 3.59 -3.49
C SER A 58 9.31 3.33 -2.05
N ASP A 59 10.61 3.30 -1.80
CA ASP A 59 11.15 3.15 -0.44
C ASP A 59 10.73 4.36 0.44
N PRO A 60 9.92 4.13 1.50
CA PRO A 60 9.42 5.21 2.34
C PRO A 60 10.51 5.88 3.17
N THR A 61 11.67 5.23 3.36
CA THR A 61 12.82 5.78 4.09
C THR A 61 13.70 6.67 3.21
N LYS A 62 13.62 6.53 1.88
CA LYS A 62 14.45 7.29 0.93
C LYS A 62 13.70 8.52 0.40
N GLY A 63 13.78 9.61 1.15
CA GLY A 63 13.28 10.91 0.70
C GLY A 63 14.06 11.45 -0.51
N ARG A 64 13.36 11.73 -1.62
CA ARG A 64 13.97 12.25 -2.87
C ARG A 64 14.10 13.79 -2.90
N SER A 65 14.45 14.41 -1.77
CA SER A 65 14.53 15.88 -1.60
C SER A 65 15.49 16.55 -2.60
N ALA A 66 16.55 15.82 -2.98
CA ALA A 66 17.52 16.26 -3.97
C ALA A 66 16.89 16.49 -5.37
N ARG A 67 15.72 15.94 -5.67
CA ARG A 67 15.07 15.97 -6.99
C ARG A 67 13.59 16.36 -6.91
N ALA A 68 13.20 17.09 -5.87
CA ALA A 68 11.79 17.39 -5.57
C ALA A 68 11.06 18.18 -6.68
N VAL A 69 11.77 19.01 -7.45
CA VAL A 69 11.18 19.91 -8.45
C VAL A 69 11.98 19.86 -9.76
N VAL A 70 12.32 18.66 -10.19
CA VAL A 70 13.03 18.45 -11.46
C VAL A 70 12.00 18.47 -12.60
N PRO A 71 12.23 19.24 -13.68
CA PRO A 71 11.34 19.22 -14.84
C PRO A 71 11.39 17.85 -15.56
N PRO A 72 10.34 17.46 -16.30
CA PRO A 72 10.37 16.26 -17.13
C PRO A 72 11.60 16.25 -18.05
N GLN A 73 12.37 15.16 -18.02
CA GLN A 73 13.60 15.06 -18.81
C GLN A 73 13.32 14.45 -20.18
N PRO A 74 13.87 15.01 -21.27
CA PRO A 74 13.77 14.41 -22.59
C PRO A 74 14.61 13.13 -22.66
N ILE A 75 14.16 12.18 -23.50
CA ILE A 75 14.87 10.94 -23.77
C ILE A 75 15.55 11.07 -25.13
N PHE A 76 16.85 10.75 -25.18
CA PHE A 76 17.63 10.71 -26.40
C PHE A 76 17.78 9.26 -26.86
N THR A 77 17.66 9.03 -28.16
CA THR A 77 17.64 7.67 -28.74
C THR A 77 18.94 7.28 -29.45
N PHE A 78 19.74 8.26 -29.87
CA PHE A 78 20.98 8.04 -30.60
C PHE A 78 22.16 8.65 -29.84
N ASP A 79 23.24 7.88 -29.71
CA ASP A 79 24.52 8.38 -29.24
C ASP A 79 25.65 7.91 -30.15
N HIS A 80 26.45 8.84 -30.68
CA HIS A 80 27.60 8.57 -31.56
C HIS A 80 27.33 7.56 -32.71
N GLY A 81 26.12 7.60 -33.29
CA GLY A 81 25.72 6.71 -34.38
C GLY A 81 25.19 5.33 -33.96
N ALA A 82 25.18 5.02 -32.66
CA ALA A 82 24.55 3.81 -32.12
C ALA A 82 23.17 4.14 -31.51
N PHE A 83 22.22 3.21 -31.65
CA PHE A 83 20.93 3.31 -30.98
C PHE A 83 21.10 3.02 -29.49
N ARG A 84 21.03 4.06 -28.65
CA ARG A 84 21.19 4.00 -27.20
C ARG A 84 20.23 4.97 -26.54
N LEU A 85 19.22 4.43 -25.87
CA LEU A 85 18.26 5.21 -25.09
C LEU A 85 18.94 5.74 -23.82
N HIS A 86 19.09 7.05 -23.73
CA HIS A 86 19.76 7.69 -22.60
C HIS A 86 19.09 9.02 -22.23
N VAL A 87 19.35 9.46 -21.00
CA VAL A 87 18.94 10.76 -20.47
C VAL A 87 20.19 11.49 -19.99
N CYS A 88 20.23 12.81 -20.19
CA CYS A 88 21.33 13.62 -19.67
C CYS A 88 21.23 13.76 -18.14
N GLY A 89 22.39 13.76 -17.49
CA GLY A 89 22.51 14.09 -16.07
C GLY A 89 21.95 15.48 -15.76
N ILE A 90 21.49 15.66 -14.52
CA ILE A 90 21.03 16.95 -14.01
C ILE A 90 21.89 17.34 -12.83
N LYS A 91 22.30 18.60 -12.84
CA LYS A 91 23.01 19.22 -11.73
C LYS A 91 22.09 20.25 -11.09
N GLY A 92 21.72 20.01 -9.83
CA GLY A 92 20.97 20.96 -9.04
C GLY A 92 21.94 21.92 -8.36
N GLU A 93 21.88 23.20 -8.72
CA GLU A 93 22.62 24.27 -8.07
C GLU A 93 21.65 25.14 -7.29
N ARG A 94 22.09 25.65 -6.14
CA ARG A 94 21.29 26.55 -5.32
C ARG A 94 21.75 27.97 -5.60
N ASP A 95 20.82 28.82 -6.02
CA ASP A 95 21.10 30.23 -6.21
C ASP A 95 21.42 30.88 -4.86
N SER A 96 22.52 31.63 -4.77
CA SER A 96 23.01 32.20 -3.50
C SER A 96 22.16 33.36 -2.99
N TYR A 97 21.39 34.02 -3.85
CA TYR A 97 20.61 35.19 -3.51
C TYR A 97 19.15 34.83 -3.20
N THR A 98 18.54 34.01 -4.06
CA THR A 98 17.14 33.59 -3.93
C THR A 98 16.97 32.31 -3.12
N LEU A 99 18.07 31.56 -2.89
CA LEU A 99 18.07 30.22 -2.30
C LEU A 99 17.21 29.21 -3.07
N GLN A 100 16.75 29.57 -4.27
CA GLN A 100 15.98 28.71 -5.14
C GLN A 100 16.88 27.63 -5.73
N LYS A 101 16.34 26.42 -5.84
CA LYS A 101 17.03 25.31 -6.45
C LYS A 101 16.79 25.31 -7.95
N THR A 102 17.83 25.57 -8.72
CA THR A 102 17.79 25.59 -10.18
C THR A 102 18.48 24.34 -10.70
N TYR A 103 17.86 23.67 -11.67
CA TYR A 103 18.41 22.47 -12.28
C TYR A 103 18.92 22.80 -13.66
N LYS A 104 20.18 22.46 -13.94
CA LYS A 104 20.77 22.55 -15.27
C LYS A 104 21.06 21.15 -15.80
N THR A 105 20.73 20.93 -17.06
CA THR A 105 21.03 19.68 -17.76
C THR A 105 22.51 19.67 -18.13
N ASP A 106 23.23 18.63 -17.72
CA ASP A 106 24.63 18.39 -18.05
C ASP A 106 24.73 17.05 -18.79
N CYS A 107 24.89 17.12 -20.12
CA CYS A 107 25.01 15.95 -20.98
C CYS A 107 26.42 15.33 -21.00
N THR A 108 27.34 15.81 -20.14
CA THR A 108 28.65 15.18 -19.94
C THR A 108 28.50 13.82 -19.25
N GLN A 109 27.55 13.70 -18.33
CA GLN A 109 27.14 12.42 -17.75
C GLN A 109 25.87 11.93 -18.44
N LYS A 110 26.00 10.85 -19.21
CA LYS A 110 24.87 10.15 -19.82
C LYS A 110 24.43 9.02 -18.93
N ILE A 111 23.14 8.93 -18.68
CA ILE A 111 22.51 7.87 -17.90
C ILE A 111 21.72 7.00 -18.87
N ASP A 112 22.16 5.77 -19.08
CA ASP A 112 21.48 4.82 -19.95
C ASP A 112 20.18 4.33 -19.30
N LEU A 113 19.14 4.17 -20.13
CA LEU A 113 17.85 3.64 -19.68
C LEU A 113 17.91 2.11 -19.62
N ILE A 114 17.56 1.58 -18.45
CA ILE A 114 17.50 0.14 -18.20
C ILE A 114 16.03 -0.28 -18.15
N PHE A 115 15.66 -1.21 -19.02
CA PHE A 115 14.34 -1.85 -18.98
C PHE A 115 14.31 -2.89 -17.86
N PHE A 116 13.18 -3.01 -17.17
CA PHE A 116 12.99 -3.95 -16.06
C PHE A 116 14.04 -3.81 -14.95
N ALA A 117 14.42 -2.57 -14.63
CA ALA A 117 15.30 -2.29 -13.50
C ALA A 117 14.71 -2.91 -12.22
N HIS A 118 15.57 -3.55 -11.43
CA HIS A 118 15.16 -4.08 -10.13
C HIS A 118 14.77 -2.92 -9.21
N GLY A 119 13.60 -3.04 -8.59
CA GLY A 119 13.11 -2.08 -7.61
C GLY A 119 13.85 -2.17 -6.28
N PHE A 120 13.29 -1.53 -5.26
CA PHE A 120 13.78 -1.69 -3.89
C PHE A 120 13.46 -3.12 -3.41
N ALA A 121 14.30 -3.66 -2.51
CA ALA A 121 14.02 -4.93 -1.88
C ALA A 121 12.72 -4.84 -1.08
N TYR A 122 11.90 -5.89 -1.18
CA TYR A 122 10.64 -6.06 -0.46
C TYR A 122 10.83 -6.88 0.81
#